data_AF-A0A3D0SVH9-F1
#
_entry.id   AF-A0A3D0SVH9-F1
#
_cell.length_a   1.000
_cell.length_b   1.000
_cell.length_c   1.000
_cell.angle_alpha   90.00
_cell.angle_beta   90.00
_cell.angle_gamma   90.00
#
_symmetry.space_group_name_H-M   'P 1'
#
loop_
_entity.id
_entity.type
_entity.pdbx_description
1 polymer ?
#
loop_
_entity_poly.entity_id
_entity_poly.type
_entity_poly.pdbx_seq_one_letter_code
_entity_poly.pdbx_strand_id
1 'polypeptide(L)'
;FYIEIFRNIPLLLQIFFWYFAVLRAMPSPRQSLSLGDTAFLNIRGLYLPAPHVQTGFGWVLAALGIAIILVIMLARWARQRQMATGQSFPVLRMSLALLFSVPLAVFWLMGSPLHWEYPELRGFNFQGGLVIIPEMASLLLALSIYTAAFIAEIVRAGIQAVSHGQTEASFSLGLNSHLTLRLIILPQALR
;
A
#
# COMPACT_ATOMS: atom_id res chain seq x y z
N PHE A 1 -0.42 -1.91 -27.98
CA PHE A 1 0.08 -3.30 -27.90
C PHE A 1 -0.14 -3.94 -26.53
N TYR A 2 0.65 -3.66 -25.48
CA TYR A 2 0.49 -4.33 -24.16
C TYR A 2 -0.93 -4.18 -23.58
N ILE A 3 -1.46 -2.94 -23.50
CA ILE A 3 -2.80 -2.68 -22.95
C ILE A 3 -3.90 -3.45 -23.70
N GLU A 4 -3.79 -3.53 -25.03
CA GLU A 4 -4.77 -4.23 -25.87
C GLU A 4 -4.74 -5.74 -25.63
N ILE A 5 -3.54 -6.32 -25.44
CA ILE A 5 -3.39 -7.75 -25.14
C ILE A 5 -4.13 -8.10 -23.84
N PHE A 6 -3.84 -7.38 -22.76
CA PHE A 6 -4.40 -7.71 -21.44
C PHE A 6 -5.90 -7.39 -21.34
N ARG A 7 -6.43 -6.46 -22.13
CA ARG A 7 -7.87 -6.20 -22.20
C ARG A 7 -8.64 -7.31 -22.95
N ASN A 8 -8.03 -7.87 -23.99
CA ASN A 8 -8.71 -8.81 -24.89
C ASN A 8 -8.64 -10.27 -24.40
N ILE A 9 -7.84 -10.56 -23.37
CA ILE A 9 -7.74 -11.90 -22.78
C ILE A 9 -8.80 -12.05 -21.67
N PRO A 10 -9.62 -13.12 -21.68
CA PRO A 10 -10.56 -13.40 -20.60
C PRO A 10 -9.88 -13.41 -19.23
N LEU A 11 -10.47 -12.73 -18.25
CA LEU A 11 -9.89 -12.62 -16.89
C LEU A 11 -9.57 -13.99 -16.29
N LEU A 12 -10.44 -14.98 -16.51
CA LEU A 12 -10.22 -16.35 -16.05
C LEU A 12 -8.93 -16.96 -16.62
N LEU A 13 -8.64 -16.70 -17.91
CA LEU A 13 -7.41 -17.18 -18.54
C LEU A 13 -6.19 -16.50 -17.93
N GLN A 14 -6.29 -15.22 -17.56
CA GLN A 14 -5.20 -14.52 -16.86
C GLN A 14 -4.96 -15.11 -15.47
N ILE A 15 -6.02 -15.37 -14.70
CA ILE A 15 -5.92 -16.01 -13.38
C ILE A 15 -5.24 -17.37 -13.52
N PHE A 16 -5.66 -18.19 -14.49
CA PHE A 16 -5.03 -19.48 -14.76
C PHE A 16 -3.59 -19.35 -15.24
N PHE A 17 -3.28 -18.35 -16.06
CA PHE A 17 -1.91 -18.10 -16.48
C PHE A 17 -1.01 -17.80 -15.28
N TRP A 18 -1.39 -16.86 -14.41
CA TRP A 18 -0.60 -16.53 -13.22
C TRP A 18 -0.46 -17.72 -12.28
N TYR A 19 -1.53 -18.49 -12.09
CA TYR A 19 -1.50 -19.65 -11.21
C TYR A 19 -0.65 -20.81 -11.77
N PHE A 20 -0.94 -21.26 -12.99
CA PHE A 20 -0.34 -22.46 -13.57
C PHE A 20 0.98 -22.21 -14.30
N ALA A 21 1.15 -21.07 -14.95
CA ALA A 21 2.38 -20.80 -15.72
C ALA A 21 3.47 -20.18 -14.84
N VAL A 22 3.10 -19.30 -13.91
CA VAL A 22 4.07 -18.56 -13.09
C VAL A 22 4.25 -19.21 -11.73
N LEU A 23 3.20 -19.33 -10.93
CA LEU A 23 3.33 -19.79 -9.55
C LEU A 23 3.60 -21.30 -9.44
N ARG A 24 3.05 -22.12 -10.34
CA ARG A 24 3.40 -23.55 -10.41
C ARG A 24 4.78 -23.87 -10.97
N ALA A 25 5.45 -22.89 -11.59
CA ALA A 25 6.86 -23.04 -11.98
C ALA A 25 7.83 -22.84 -10.81
N MET A 26 7.34 -22.37 -9.66
CA MET A 26 8.14 -22.19 -8.44
C MET A 26 8.57 -23.53 -7.85
N PRO A 27 9.68 -23.57 -7.08
CA PRO A 27 10.21 -24.81 -6.53
C PRO A 27 9.28 -25.42 -5.47
N SER A 28 9.53 -26.70 -5.17
CA SER A 28 8.84 -27.41 -4.11
C SER A 28 9.13 -26.81 -2.72
N PRO A 29 8.29 -27.03 -1.69
CA PRO A 29 8.50 -26.45 -0.36
C PRO A 29 9.87 -26.78 0.27
N ARG A 30 10.44 -27.95 -0.02
CA ARG A 30 11.77 -28.33 0.50
C ARG A 30 12.93 -27.58 -0.15
N GLN A 31 12.71 -27.03 -1.34
CA GLN A 31 13.68 -26.26 -2.12
C GLN A 31 13.22 -24.81 -2.25
N SER A 32 12.49 -24.30 -1.25
CA SER A 32 11.95 -22.94 -1.28
C SER A 32 13.06 -21.91 -1.48
N LEU A 33 12.77 -20.88 -2.25
CA LEU A 33 13.64 -19.72 -2.36
C LEU A 33 13.56 -18.97 -1.03
N SER A 34 14.66 -18.89 -0.28
CA SER A 34 14.73 -18.11 0.94
C SER A 34 15.29 -16.71 0.66
N LEU A 35 14.70 -15.71 1.29
CA LEU A 35 15.22 -14.34 1.33
C LEU A 35 15.71 -14.06 2.75
N GLY A 36 17.02 -14.23 2.95
CA GLY A 36 17.69 -14.01 4.23
C GLY A 36 17.07 -14.82 5.38
N ASP A 37 16.62 -16.04 5.10
CA ASP A 37 15.98 -16.97 6.05
C ASP A 37 14.73 -16.43 6.79
N THR A 38 14.17 -15.31 6.32
CA THR A 38 12.99 -14.69 6.93
C THR A 38 11.73 -14.85 6.09
N ALA A 39 11.88 -14.87 4.76
CA ALA A 39 10.78 -15.08 3.82
C ALA A 39 11.07 -16.24 2.88
N PHE A 40 10.04 -17.02 2.55
CA PHE A 40 10.17 -18.20 1.71
C PHE A 40 9.13 -18.20 0.59
N LEU A 41 9.56 -18.44 -0.64
CA LEU A 41 8.68 -18.55 -1.81
C LEU A 41 8.76 -19.97 -2.40
N ASN A 42 7.59 -20.59 -2.59
CA ASN A 42 7.45 -21.88 -3.23
C ASN A 42 6.08 -22.03 -3.92
N ILE A 43 5.85 -23.21 -4.52
CA ILE A 43 4.60 -23.55 -5.21
C ILE A 43 3.33 -23.45 -4.35
N ARG A 44 3.46 -23.45 -3.01
CA ARG A 44 2.35 -23.31 -2.06
C ARG A 44 2.15 -21.88 -1.56
N GLY A 45 2.95 -20.93 -2.05
CA GLY A 45 2.78 -19.52 -1.76
C GLY A 45 4.04 -18.83 -1.26
N LEU A 46 3.85 -17.59 -0.84
CA LEU A 46 4.86 -16.74 -0.22
C LEU A 46 4.61 -16.69 1.29
N TYR A 47 5.62 -17.07 2.07
CA TYR A 47 5.61 -17.08 3.52
C TYR A 47 6.47 -15.92 4.01
N LEU A 48 5.88 -15.05 4.84
CA LEU A 48 6.51 -13.84 5.38
C LEU A 48 6.47 -13.88 6.92
N PRO A 49 7.37 -13.20 7.63
CA PRO A 49 7.28 -13.11 9.08
C PRO A 49 6.03 -12.32 9.48
N ALA A 50 5.25 -12.83 10.44
CA ALA A 50 4.06 -12.14 10.92
C ALA A 50 4.28 -11.56 12.32
N PRO A 51 3.70 -10.38 12.61
CA PRO A 51 3.65 -9.89 13.97
C PRO A 51 2.66 -10.72 14.79
N HIS A 52 3.15 -11.40 15.82
CA HIS A 52 2.32 -12.11 16.77
C HIS A 52 2.16 -11.28 18.04
N VAL A 53 0.90 -10.94 18.33
CA VAL A 53 0.52 -10.11 19.48
C VAL A 53 0.48 -10.99 20.74
N GLN A 54 1.15 -10.57 21.81
CA GLN A 54 1.15 -11.28 23.09
C GLN A 54 0.22 -10.62 24.11
N THR A 55 0.03 -11.30 25.24
CA THR A 55 -0.62 -10.75 26.43
C THR A 55 0.09 -9.47 26.85
N GLY A 56 -0.66 -8.37 26.92
CA GLY A 56 -0.13 -7.05 27.28
C GLY A 56 -0.17 -6.00 26.17
N PHE A 57 -0.31 -6.40 24.90
CA PHE A 57 -0.47 -5.44 23.81
C PHE A 57 -1.73 -4.56 23.93
N GLY A 58 -2.77 -5.05 24.60
CA GLY A 58 -3.97 -4.27 24.92
C GLY A 58 -3.65 -2.98 25.68
N TRP A 59 -2.62 -2.97 26.54
CA TRP A 59 -2.18 -1.77 27.25
C TRP A 59 -1.52 -0.76 26.31
N VAL A 60 -0.81 -1.22 25.28
CA VAL A 60 -0.24 -0.35 24.24
C VAL A 60 -1.35 0.32 23.44
N LEU A 61 -2.42 -0.41 23.11
CA LEU A 61 -3.61 0.16 22.46
C LEU A 61 -4.34 1.15 23.35
N ALA A 62 -4.49 0.85 24.65
CA ALA A 62 -5.07 1.78 25.62
C ALA A 62 -4.23 3.06 25.75
N ALA A 63 -2.90 2.93 25.79
CA ALA A 63 -1.96 4.05 25.82
C ALA A 63 -2.08 4.93 24.55
N LEU A 64 -2.28 4.32 23.38
CA LEU A 64 -2.56 5.04 22.14
C LEU A 64 -3.88 5.81 22.23
N GLY A 65 -4.93 5.21 22.78
CA GLY A 65 -6.21 5.88 23.03
C GLY A 65 -6.07 7.10 23.95
N ILE A 66 -5.33 6.94 25.05
CA ILE A 66 -5.03 8.03 25.99
C ILE A 66 -4.22 9.13 25.31
N ALA A 67 -3.21 8.77 24.52
CA ALA A 67 -2.40 9.73 23.77
C ALA A 67 -3.25 10.57 22.81
N ILE A 68 -4.21 9.95 22.10
CA ILE A 68 -5.15 10.66 21.22
C ILE A 68 -6.00 11.66 22.02
N ILE A 69 -6.52 11.26 23.18
CA ILE A 69 -7.29 12.17 24.05
C ILE A 69 -6.44 13.36 24.48
N LEU A 70 -5.20 13.11 24.93
CA LEU A 70 -4.26 14.17 25.32
C LEU A 70 -3.92 15.11 24.16
N VAL A 71 -3.75 14.57 22.95
CA VAL A 71 -3.53 15.36 21.72
C VAL A 71 -4.72 16.27 21.44
N ILE A 72 -5.96 15.76 21.56
CA ILE A 72 -7.17 16.55 21.35
C ILE A 72 -7.27 17.67 22.40
N MET A 73 -7.01 17.36 23.68
CA MET A 73 -7.00 18.34 24.76
C MET A 73 -5.94 19.43 24.55
N LEU A 74 -4.72 19.03 24.20
CA LEU A 74 -3.61 19.94 23.90
C LEU A 74 -3.93 20.84 22.70
N ALA A 75 -4.50 20.28 21.63
CA ALA A 75 -4.88 21.05 20.45
C ALA A 75 -6.02 22.04 20.74
N ARG A 76 -6.97 21.68 21.61
CA ARG A 76 -8.05 22.58 22.06
C ARG A 76 -7.49 23.71 22.93
N TRP A 77 -6.65 23.39 23.91
CA TRP A 77 -6.00 24.37 24.78
C TRP A 77 -5.10 25.32 24.00
N ALA A 78 -4.29 24.81 23.07
CA ALA A 78 -3.39 25.63 22.26
C ALA A 78 -4.15 26.63 21.38
N ARG A 79 -5.30 26.23 20.79
CA ARG A 79 -6.17 27.14 20.04
C ARG A 79 -6.77 28.22 20.93
N GLN A 80 -7.29 27.86 22.11
CA GLN A 80 -7.84 28.82 23.06
C GLN A 80 -6.78 29.82 23.53
N ARG A 81 -5.57 29.34 23.86
CA ARG A 81 -4.43 30.17 24.23
C ARG A 81 -4.02 31.11 23.09
N GLN A 82 -3.96 30.62 21.86
CA GLN A 82 -3.62 31.45 20.70
C GLN A 82 -4.66 32.54 20.46
N MET A 83 -5.95 32.25 20.62
CA MET A 83 -7.01 33.26 20.52
C MET A 83 -6.93 34.32 21.63
N ALA A 84 -6.52 33.94 22.85
CA ALA A 84 -6.42 34.86 23.98
C ALA A 84 -5.11 35.67 24.01
N THR A 85 -3.99 35.09 23.56
CA THR A 85 -2.64 35.68 23.74
C THR A 85 -1.90 35.98 22.44
N GLY A 86 -2.42 35.56 21.28
CA GLY A 86 -1.79 35.73 19.97
C GLY A 86 -0.55 34.87 19.73
N GLN A 87 0.01 34.21 20.74
CA GLN A 87 1.19 33.37 20.62
C GLN A 87 0.84 31.98 20.08
N SER A 88 1.58 31.51 19.08
CA SER A 88 1.43 30.17 18.54
C SER A 88 2.14 29.12 19.42
N PHE A 89 1.48 28.01 19.67
CA PHE A 89 2.08 26.84 20.30
C PHE A 89 2.36 25.77 19.24
N PRO A 90 3.51 25.08 19.25
CA PRO A 90 3.85 24.08 18.23
C PRO A 90 3.11 22.75 18.46
N VAL A 91 1.78 22.76 18.26
CA VAL A 91 0.88 21.62 18.48
C VAL A 91 1.35 20.38 17.75
N LEU A 92 1.72 20.49 16.47
CA LEU A 92 2.12 19.34 15.65
C LEU A 92 3.29 18.56 16.28
N ARG A 93 4.35 19.24 16.72
CA ARG A 93 5.54 18.58 17.30
C ARG A 93 5.19 17.89 18.62
N MET A 94 4.39 18.55 19.46
CA MET A 94 3.97 18.01 20.75
C MET A 94 2.97 16.86 20.61
N SER A 95 2.09 16.94 19.62
CA SER A 95 1.15 15.87 19.33
C SER A 95 1.84 14.63 18.79
N LEU A 96 2.81 14.80 17.89
CA LEU A 96 3.66 13.69 17.44
C LEU A 96 4.45 13.11 18.63
N ALA A 97 5.07 13.96 19.44
CA ALA A 97 5.81 13.52 20.62
C ALA A 97 4.91 12.66 21.54
N LEU A 98 3.71 13.13 21.90
CA LEU A 98 2.78 12.38 22.75
C LEU A 98 2.28 11.08 22.10
N LEU A 99 1.93 11.12 20.82
CA LEU A 99 1.39 9.98 20.09
C LEU A 99 2.40 8.83 20.00
N PHE A 100 3.70 9.15 19.93
CA PHE A 100 4.74 8.13 19.90
C PHE A 100 5.29 7.81 21.29
N SER A 101 5.57 8.80 22.13
CA SER A 101 6.24 8.57 23.42
C SER A 101 5.38 7.77 24.38
N VAL A 102 4.07 8.01 24.44
CA VAL A 102 3.18 7.35 25.41
C VAL A 102 2.98 5.87 25.08
N PRO A 103 2.61 5.47 23.85
CA PRO A 103 2.51 4.05 23.50
C PRO A 103 3.87 3.35 23.52
N LEU A 104 4.95 4.04 23.12
CA LEU A 104 6.29 3.46 23.13
C LEU A 104 6.77 3.19 24.57
N ALA A 105 6.56 4.12 25.50
CA ALA A 105 6.88 3.90 26.91
C ALA A 105 6.12 2.68 27.46
N VAL A 106 4.83 2.57 27.17
CA VAL A 106 4.03 1.42 27.59
C VAL A 106 4.49 0.13 26.89
N PHE A 107 4.87 0.19 25.62
CA PHE A 107 5.41 -0.95 24.89
C PHE A 107 6.68 -1.52 25.55
N TRP A 108 7.61 -0.65 25.95
CA TRP A 108 8.83 -1.07 26.66
C TRP A 108 8.54 -1.56 28.08
N LEU A 109 7.64 -0.90 28.81
CA LEU A 109 7.22 -1.33 30.15
C LEU A 109 6.54 -2.70 30.16
N MET A 110 5.79 -3.01 29.10
CA MET A 110 5.14 -4.30 28.91
C MET A 110 6.08 -5.38 28.34
N GLY A 111 7.38 -5.11 28.22
CA GLY A 111 8.37 -6.08 27.79
C GLY A 111 8.31 -6.40 26.28
N SER A 112 7.97 -5.42 25.44
CA SER A 112 7.81 -5.60 23.99
C SER A 112 6.82 -6.72 23.62
N PRO A 113 5.51 -6.55 23.89
CA PRO A 113 4.48 -7.58 23.72
C PRO A 113 4.12 -7.88 22.24
N LEU A 114 5.06 -7.61 21.32
CA LEU A 114 4.96 -7.86 19.88
C LEU A 114 6.24 -8.57 19.45
N HIS A 115 6.11 -9.82 19.00
CA HIS A 115 7.22 -10.60 18.48
C HIS A 115 6.96 -10.96 17.02
N TRP A 116 8.03 -11.20 16.28
CA TRP A 116 7.96 -11.68 14.91
C TRP A 116 7.98 -13.20 14.91
N GLU A 117 6.92 -13.80 14.39
CA GLU A 117 6.86 -15.23 14.13
C GLU A 117 7.43 -15.50 12.74
N TYR A 118 8.55 -16.21 12.68
CA TYR A 118 9.22 -16.57 11.43
C TYR A 118 8.65 -17.89 10.89
N PRO A 119 8.37 -17.98 9.59
CA PRO A 119 7.90 -19.22 8.98
C PRO A 119 8.98 -20.30 9.01
N GLU A 120 8.64 -21.48 9.52
CA GLU A 120 9.54 -22.63 9.61
C GLU A 120 9.01 -23.84 8.83
N LEU A 121 9.90 -24.59 8.18
CA LEU A 121 9.53 -25.83 7.49
C LEU A 121 9.26 -26.94 8.52
N ARG A 122 7.98 -27.25 8.76
CA ARG A 122 7.54 -28.34 9.63
C ARG A 122 6.90 -29.46 8.82
N GLY A 123 7.54 -30.63 8.83
CA GLY A 123 7.11 -31.80 8.04
C GLY A 123 7.26 -31.55 6.54
N PHE A 124 6.13 -31.37 5.84
CA PHE A 124 6.10 -31.17 4.38
C PHE A 124 5.71 -29.74 3.97
N ASN A 125 5.44 -28.83 4.91
CA ASN A 125 5.06 -27.44 4.60
C ASN A 125 5.69 -26.43 5.57
N PHE A 126 5.66 -25.16 5.18
CA PHE A 126 5.91 -24.07 6.11
C PHE A 126 4.71 -23.85 7.02
N GLN A 127 4.98 -23.57 8.29
CA GLN A 127 4.01 -23.20 9.32
C GLN A 127 4.48 -21.93 10.03
N GLY A 128 3.51 -21.15 10.51
CA GLY A 128 3.75 -19.83 11.09
C GLY A 128 3.88 -18.73 10.04
N GLY A 129 3.97 -17.49 10.52
CA GLY A 129 4.07 -16.32 9.67
C GLY A 129 2.78 -16.01 8.89
N LEU A 130 2.90 -15.08 7.94
CA LEU A 130 1.84 -14.67 7.03
C LEU A 130 2.00 -15.45 5.73
N VAL A 131 0.92 -16.10 5.28
CA VAL A 131 0.93 -16.90 4.06
C VAL A 131 0.11 -16.23 2.98
N ILE A 132 0.75 -15.89 1.87
CA ILE A 132 0.09 -15.45 0.64
C ILE A 132 -0.02 -16.68 -0.26
N ILE A 133 -1.20 -17.27 -0.27
CA ILE A 133 -1.49 -18.46 -1.09
C ILE A 133 -1.46 -18.11 -2.59
N PRO A 134 -1.07 -19.05 -3.47
CA PRO A 134 -0.93 -18.79 -4.89
C PRO A 134 -2.24 -18.35 -5.57
N GLU A 135 -3.37 -18.85 -5.09
CA GLU A 135 -4.70 -18.49 -5.59
C GLU A 135 -4.97 -17.00 -5.37
N MET A 136 -4.68 -16.49 -4.16
CA MET A 136 -4.83 -15.09 -3.82
C MET A 136 -3.87 -14.22 -4.63
N ALA A 137 -2.60 -14.62 -4.74
CA ALA A 137 -1.62 -13.89 -5.55
C ALA A 137 -2.04 -13.82 -7.03
N SER A 138 -2.52 -14.94 -7.59
CA SER A 138 -2.97 -15.01 -8.99
C SER A 138 -4.19 -14.15 -9.24
N LEU A 139 -5.18 -14.18 -8.35
CA LEU A 139 -6.37 -13.33 -8.42
C LEU A 139 -5.99 -11.85 -8.31
N LEU A 140 -5.14 -11.50 -7.35
CA LEU A 140 -4.68 -10.13 -7.15
C LEU A 140 -3.96 -9.61 -8.39
N LEU A 141 -3.00 -10.37 -8.94
CA LEU A 141 -2.25 -9.98 -10.13
C LEU A 141 -3.14 -9.88 -11.36
N ALA A 142 -3.96 -10.90 -11.63
CA ALA A 142 -4.84 -10.92 -12.79
C ALA A 142 -5.83 -9.75 -12.77
N LEU A 143 -6.51 -9.54 -11.63
CA LEU A 143 -7.49 -8.47 -11.49
C LEU A 143 -6.83 -7.10 -11.59
N SER A 144 -5.71 -6.89 -10.89
CA SER A 144 -5.00 -5.60 -10.90
C SER A 144 -4.52 -5.24 -12.31
N ILE A 145 -3.93 -6.20 -13.04
CA ILE A 145 -3.43 -5.97 -14.40
C ILE A 145 -4.59 -5.74 -15.36
N TYR A 146 -5.65 -6.55 -15.30
CA TYR A 146 -6.83 -6.39 -16.14
C TYR A 146 -7.48 -5.01 -15.95
N THR A 147 -7.73 -4.62 -14.70
CA THR A 147 -8.32 -3.32 -14.37
C THR A 147 -7.39 -2.17 -14.75
N ALA A 148 -6.08 -2.29 -14.49
CA ALA A 148 -5.11 -1.27 -14.88
C ALA A 148 -5.06 -1.06 -16.40
N ALA A 149 -5.07 -2.15 -17.19
CA ALA A 149 -5.11 -2.08 -18.64
C ALA A 149 -6.41 -1.40 -19.13
N PHE A 150 -7.55 -1.76 -18.54
CA PHE A 150 -8.84 -1.15 -18.89
C PHE A 150 -8.88 0.36 -18.58
N ILE A 151 -8.41 0.76 -17.40
CA ILE A 151 -8.32 2.19 -17.02
C ILE A 151 -7.35 2.92 -17.95
N ALA A 152 -6.18 2.34 -18.23
CA ALA A 152 -5.20 2.96 -19.12
C ALA A 152 -5.77 3.21 -20.51
N GLU A 153 -6.60 2.30 -21.02
CA GLU A 153 -7.28 2.48 -22.29
C GLU A 153 -8.34 3.58 -22.26
N ILE A 154 -9.13 3.67 -21.19
CA ILE A 154 -10.10 4.76 -21.01
C ILE A 154 -9.37 6.10 -21.03
N VAL A 155 -8.27 6.22 -20.29
CA VAL A 155 -7.46 7.44 -20.26
C VAL A 155 -6.88 7.75 -21.64
N ARG A 156 -6.36 6.75 -22.35
CA ARG A 156 -5.83 6.90 -23.71
C ARG A 156 -6.91 7.39 -24.68
N ALA A 157 -8.10 6.79 -24.63
CA ALA A 157 -9.24 7.18 -25.46
C ALA A 157 -9.71 8.60 -25.12
N GLY A 158 -9.76 8.97 -23.83
CA GLY A 158 -10.07 10.32 -23.37
C GLY A 158 -9.08 11.36 -23.90
N ILE A 159 -7.79 11.05 -23.89
CA ILE A 159 -6.74 11.92 -24.46
C ILE A 159 -6.91 12.06 -25.98
N GLN A 160 -7.18 10.96 -26.69
CA GLN A 160 -7.38 10.97 -28.15
C GLN A 160 -8.66 11.67 -28.59
N ALA A 161 -9.67 11.79 -27.71
CA ALA A 161 -10.90 12.53 -27.98
C ALA A 161 -10.70 14.06 -27.94
N VAL A 162 -9.61 14.55 -27.35
CA VAL A 162 -9.29 15.99 -27.31
C VAL A 162 -8.85 16.45 -28.70
N SER A 163 -9.49 17.50 -29.21
CA SER A 163 -9.17 18.06 -30.53
C SER A 163 -7.71 18.47 -30.65
N HIS A 164 -7.06 18.08 -31.76
CA HIS A 164 -5.68 18.45 -32.08
C HIS A 164 -5.45 19.97 -32.11
N GLY A 165 -6.48 20.76 -32.46
CA GLY A 165 -6.38 22.22 -32.47
C GLY A 165 -6.05 22.82 -31.10
N GLN A 166 -6.44 22.18 -29.99
CA GLN A 166 -6.06 22.62 -28.64
C GLN A 166 -4.56 22.44 -28.39
N THR A 167 -4.00 21.34 -28.90
CA THR A 167 -2.57 21.05 -28.84
C THR A 167 -1.79 22.03 -29.71
N GLU A 168 -2.23 22.26 -30.95
CA GLU A 168 -1.61 23.23 -31.87
C GLU A 168 -1.64 24.65 -31.30
N ALA A 169 -2.80 25.11 -30.79
CA ALA A 169 -2.94 26.42 -30.16
C ALA A 169 -2.01 26.57 -28.95
N SER A 170 -1.86 25.52 -28.13
CA SER A 170 -0.93 25.55 -26.99
C SER A 170 0.52 25.72 -27.41
N PHE A 171 0.94 25.05 -28.49
CA PHE A 171 2.29 25.15 -29.03
C PHE A 171 2.53 26.52 -29.67
N SER A 172 1.52 27.12 -30.31
CA SER A 172 1.58 28.49 -30.81
C SER A 172 1.74 29.53 -29.69
N LEU A 173 1.26 29.23 -28.47
CA LEU A 173 1.47 30.05 -27.26
C LEU A 173 2.82 29.77 -26.57
N GLY A 174 3.69 28.94 -27.15
CA GLY A 174 5.01 28.63 -26.61
C GLY A 174 5.00 27.64 -25.43
N LEU A 175 3.88 26.96 -25.16
CA LEU A 175 3.83 25.93 -24.12
C LEU A 175 4.59 24.68 -24.58
N ASN A 176 5.29 24.04 -23.65
CA ASN A 176 5.95 22.75 -23.93
C ASN A 176 4.96 21.58 -23.74
N SER A 177 5.28 20.40 -24.30
CA SER A 177 4.38 19.24 -24.30
C SER A 177 3.92 18.80 -22.92
N HIS A 178 4.75 18.96 -21.89
CA HIS A 178 4.37 18.63 -20.52
C HIS A 178 3.32 19.60 -19.96
N LEU A 179 3.49 20.91 -20.19
CA LEU A 179 2.52 21.93 -19.81
C LEU A 179 1.22 21.78 -20.60
N THR A 180 1.30 21.54 -21.91
CA THR A 180 0.15 21.24 -22.77
C THR A 180 -0.63 20.03 -22.25
N LEU A 181 0.07 18.92 -21.95
CA LEU A 181 -0.57 17.72 -21.42
C LEU A 181 -1.24 18.00 -20.07
N ARG A 182 -0.52 18.62 -19.13
CA ARG A 182 -0.98 18.83 -17.75
C ARG A 182 -2.09 19.87 -17.62
N LEU A 183 -2.02 20.97 -18.37
CA LEU A 183 -2.89 22.13 -18.19
C LEU A 183 -4.07 22.17 -19.17
N ILE A 184 -3.96 21.50 -20.31
CA ILE A 184 -4.96 21.59 -21.39
C ILE A 184 -5.56 20.23 -21.69
N ILE A 185 -4.76 19.24 -22.07
CA ILE A 185 -5.26 17.94 -22.55
C ILE A 185 -5.85 17.12 -21.40
N LEU A 186 -5.10 16.87 -20.33
CA LEU A 186 -5.51 15.98 -19.24
C LEU A 186 -6.79 16.47 -18.53
N PRO A 187 -6.96 17.77 -18.19
CA PRO A 187 -8.21 18.25 -17.59
C PRO A 187 -9.43 18.15 -18.51
N GLN A 188 -9.25 18.12 -19.83
CA GLN A 188 -10.34 17.94 -20.80
C GLN A 188 -10.66 16.45 -21.02
N ALA A 189 -9.62 15.61 -21.09
CA ALA A 189 -9.73 14.16 -21.26
C ALA A 189 -10.39 13.43 -20.08
N LEU A 190 -10.40 14.04 -18.89
CA LEU A 190 -10.96 13.48 -17.65
C LEU A 190 -12.42 13.89 -17.37
N ARG A 191 -13.04 14.67 -18.26
CA ARG A 191 -14.47 15.06 -18.16
C ARG A 191 -15.35 13.96 -18.72
#